data_AF-X0BE95-F1
#
_entry.id   AF-X0BE95-F1
#
_cell.length_a   1.000
_cell.length_b   1.000
_cell.length_c   1.000
_cell.angle_alpha   90.00
_cell.angle_beta   90.00
_cell.angle_gamma   90.00
#
_symmetry.space_group_name_H-M   'P 1'
#
loop_
_entity.id
_entity.type
_entity.pdbx_description
1 polymer ?
#
loop_
_entity_poly.entity_id
_entity_poly.type
_entity_poly.pdbx_seq_one_letter_code
_entity_poly.pdbx_strand_id
1 'polypeptide(L)'
;MVMGSQSSFEEFVSLRAYGCVAARNDMPSCLLYWSDDGQSVGWGQGVEISMGQFRALTEYLIKEVNSLCNSLMFGLEPDIDLSQIKDDMTNNDNGYSFVTDPKEQIDISLPGPPHARLHSPARVSFAR
;
A
#
# COMPACT_ATOMS: atom_id res chain seq x y z
N MET A 1 26.87 22.80 30.36
CA MET A 1 27.09 23.17 28.94
C MET A 1 28.54 23.57 28.80
N VAL A 2 29.35 22.85 28.01
CA VAL A 2 30.77 23.17 27.79
C VAL A 2 30.85 24.24 26.71
N MET A 3 31.59 25.32 26.96
CA MET A 3 31.82 26.37 25.95
C MET A 3 32.46 25.76 24.71
N GLY A 4 31.72 25.76 23.59
CA GLY A 4 32.16 25.20 22.31
C GLY A 4 31.33 24.00 21.82
N SER A 5 30.46 23.40 22.64
CA SER A 5 29.51 22.40 22.16
C SER A 5 28.28 23.08 21.56
N GLN A 6 27.91 22.75 20.32
CA GLN A 6 26.64 23.18 19.75
C GLN A 6 25.48 22.77 20.65
N SER A 7 24.47 23.63 20.74
CA SER A 7 23.23 23.28 21.45
C SER A 7 22.60 22.05 20.79
N SER A 8 21.93 21.18 21.55
CA SER A 8 21.23 20.02 20.99
C SER A 8 20.26 20.37 19.85
N PHE A 9 19.71 21.59 19.88
CA PHE A 9 18.88 22.11 18.80
C PHE A 9 19.68 22.46 17.53
N GLU A 10 20.86 23.02 17.68
CA GLU A 10 21.72 23.40 16.57
C GLU A 10 22.30 22.16 15.86
N GLU A 11 22.66 21.13 16.64
CA GLU A 11 23.03 19.81 16.12
C GLU A 11 21.88 19.17 15.33
N PHE A 12 20.64 19.26 15.82
CA PHE A 12 19.46 18.76 15.10
C PHE A 12 19.25 19.44 13.75
N VAL A 13 19.42 20.77 13.69
CA VAL A 13 19.32 21.53 12.43
C VAL A 13 20.45 21.15 11.47
N SER A 14 21.67 20.98 11.99
CA SER A 14 22.84 20.54 11.21
C SER A 14 22.63 19.13 10.61
N LEU A 15 22.16 18.17 11.41
CA LEU A 15 21.83 16.81 10.96
C LEU A 15 20.74 16.80 9.89
N ARG A 16 19.70 17.62 10.04
CA ARG A 16 18.66 17.76 9.02
C ARG A 16 19.22 18.30 7.71
N ALA A 17 20.05 19.34 7.77
CA ALA A 17 20.69 19.92 6.58
C ALA A 17 21.60 18.88 5.89
N TYR A 18 22.39 18.13 6.67
CA TYR A 18 23.20 17.03 6.16
C TYR A 18 22.35 15.96 5.48
N GLY A 19 21.26 15.51 6.12
CA GLY A 19 20.33 14.52 5.55
C GLY A 19 19.68 14.99 4.24
N CYS A 20 19.32 16.28 4.13
CA CYS A 20 18.79 16.83 2.89
C CYS A 20 19.84 16.88 1.76
N VAL A 21 21.10 17.17 2.08
CA VAL A 21 22.20 17.14 1.09
C VAL A 21 22.52 15.71 0.68
N ALA A 22 22.56 14.78 1.65
CA ALA A 22 22.75 13.36 1.39
C ALA A 22 21.64 12.80 0.49
N ALA A 23 20.38 13.06 0.81
CA ALA A 23 19.23 12.62 -0.01
C ALA A 23 19.20 13.21 -1.43
N ARG A 24 19.86 14.35 -1.66
CA ARG A 24 20.02 14.95 -2.99
C ARG A 24 21.19 14.37 -3.78
N ASN A 25 22.20 13.83 -3.08
CA ASN A 25 23.37 13.18 -3.66
C ASN A 25 23.22 11.66 -3.78
N ASP A 26 22.24 11.07 -3.09
CA ASP A 26 21.77 9.72 -3.38
C ASP A 26 21.23 9.74 -4.81
N MET A 27 22.00 9.17 -5.73
CA MET A 27 21.58 8.86 -7.08
C MET A 27 20.15 8.29 -7.03
N PRO A 28 19.19 8.77 -7.84
CA PRO A 28 17.85 8.20 -7.84
C PRO A 28 17.97 6.68 -7.93
N SER A 29 17.41 5.99 -6.94
CA SER A 29 17.51 4.54 -6.76
C SER A 29 17.01 3.73 -7.97
N CYS A 30 16.31 4.40 -8.89
CA CYS A 30 15.92 3.92 -10.19
C CYS A 30 16.45 4.86 -11.27
N LEU A 31 17.69 4.64 -11.72
CA LEU A 31 18.17 5.23 -12.97
C LEU A 31 17.88 4.25 -14.10
N LEU A 32 16.87 4.60 -14.89
CA LEU A 32 16.61 3.96 -16.18
C LEU A 32 17.46 4.65 -17.24
N TYR A 33 18.12 3.87 -18.08
CA TYR A 33 18.81 4.37 -19.26
C TYR A 33 18.37 3.57 -20.49
N TRP A 34 18.37 4.21 -21.65
CA TRP A 34 18.06 3.57 -22.93
C TRP A 34 19.36 3.34 -23.68
N SER A 35 19.44 2.23 -24.40
CA SER A 35 20.51 2.02 -25.37
C SER A 35 20.42 3.07 -26.49
N ASP A 36 21.55 3.38 -27.13
CA ASP A 36 21.60 4.39 -28.19
C ASP A 36 20.71 4.05 -29.41
N ASP A 37 20.46 2.76 -29.64
CA ASP A 37 19.56 2.25 -30.68
C ASP A 37 18.08 2.16 -30.23
N GLY A 38 17.81 2.49 -28.96
CA GLY A 38 16.49 2.46 -28.34
C GLY A 38 15.87 1.05 -28.26
N GLN A 39 16.66 -0.02 -28.42
CA GLN A 39 16.15 -1.40 -28.38
C GLN A 39 16.15 -2.02 -26.98
N SER A 40 16.88 -1.43 -26.04
CA SER A 40 16.99 -1.91 -24.67
C SER A 40 16.81 -0.79 -23.66
N VAL A 41 16.30 -1.16 -22.48
CA VAL A 41 16.28 -0.32 -21.29
C VAL A 41 17.05 -1.00 -20.18
N GLY A 42 17.98 -0.28 -19.58
CA GLY A 42 18.76 -0.72 -18.44
C GLY A 42 18.28 -0.10 -17.14
N TRP A 43 18.47 -0.82 -16.05
CA TRP A 43 18.24 -0.36 -14.68
C TRP A 43 19.50 -0.59 -13.85
N GLY A 44 20.06 0.50 -13.31
CA GLY A 44 21.19 0.44 -12.39
C GLY A 44 22.46 -0.07 -13.07
N GLN A 45 23.23 -0.91 -12.37
CA GLN A 45 24.51 -1.45 -12.87
C GLN A 45 24.44 -2.97 -13.11
N GLY A 46 23.54 -3.43 -13.98
CA GLY A 46 23.59 -4.83 -14.43
C GLY A 46 22.30 -5.46 -14.92
N VAL A 47 21.16 -4.76 -14.87
CA VAL A 47 19.92 -5.26 -15.46
C VAL A 47 19.68 -4.53 -16.76
N GLU A 48 19.57 -5.28 -17.85
CA GLU A 48 19.19 -4.76 -19.16
C GLU A 48 18.11 -5.67 -19.74
N ILE A 49 17.03 -5.07 -20.23
CA ILE A 49 15.92 -5.78 -20.87
C ILE A 49 15.63 -5.14 -22.21
N SER A 50 15.22 -5.97 -23.17
CA SER A 50 14.78 -5.46 -24.46
C SER A 50 13.50 -4.65 -24.32
N MET A 51 13.26 -3.70 -25.23
CA MET A 51 12.01 -2.95 -25.28
C MET A 51 10.80 -3.84 -25.58
N GLY A 52 10.99 -5.02 -26.17
CA GLY A 52 9.93 -6.04 -26.29
C GLY A 52 9.53 -6.58 -24.92
N GLN A 53 10.50 -6.97 -24.09
CA GLN A 53 10.26 -7.44 -22.73
C GLN A 53 9.72 -6.31 -21.83
N PHE A 54 10.23 -5.10 -21.96
CA PHE A 54 9.73 -3.94 -21.21
C PHE A 54 8.26 -3.65 -21.51
N ARG A 55 7.83 -3.71 -22.79
CA ARG A 55 6.43 -3.54 -23.17
C ARG A 55 5.54 -4.68 -22.65
N ALA A 56 6.05 -5.90 -22.65
CA ALA A 56 5.35 -7.07 -22.12
C ALA A 56 5.28 -7.10 -20.58
N LEU A 57 6.12 -6.30 -19.88
CA LEU A 57 6.21 -6.31 -18.42
C LEU A 57 4.88 -5.95 -17.77
N THR A 58 4.16 -4.96 -18.30
CA THR A 58 2.85 -4.55 -17.75
C THR A 58 1.84 -5.69 -17.81
N GLU A 59 1.73 -6.36 -18.96
CA GLU A 59 0.83 -7.51 -19.13
C GLU A 59 1.21 -8.67 -18.21
N TYR A 60 2.51 -8.95 -18.08
CA TYR A 60 3.03 -9.96 -17.18
C TYR A 60 2.69 -9.64 -15.71
N LEU A 61 2.91 -8.40 -15.25
CA LEU A 61 2.61 -7.99 -13.90
C LEU A 61 1.10 -8.06 -13.59
N ILE A 62 0.24 -7.64 -14.53
CA ILE A 62 -1.23 -7.78 -14.37
C ILE A 62 -1.59 -9.25 -14.18
N LYS A 63 -1.02 -10.14 -15.00
CA LYS A 63 -1.27 -11.58 -14.90
C LYS A 63 -0.81 -12.15 -13.56
N GLU A 64 0.39 -11.81 -13.10
CA GLU A 64 0.92 -12.27 -11.81
C GLU A 64 0.09 -11.75 -10.64
N VAL A 65 -0.29 -10.46 -10.66
CA VAL A 65 -1.16 -9.87 -9.63
C VAL A 65 -2.52 -10.55 -9.60
N ASN A 66 -3.15 -10.78 -10.75
CA ASN A 66 -4.43 -11.49 -10.81
C ASN A 66 -4.30 -12.92 -10.27
N SER A 67 -3.22 -13.62 -10.60
CA SER A 67 -2.98 -14.97 -10.07
C SER A 67 -2.78 -14.96 -8.56
N LEU A 68 -2.05 -13.98 -8.03
CA LEU A 68 -1.83 -13.82 -6.61
C LEU A 68 -3.13 -13.45 -5.88
N CYS A 69 -3.91 -12.51 -6.41
CA CYS A 69 -5.22 -12.13 -5.89
C CYS A 69 -6.14 -13.34 -5.85
N ASN A 70 -6.23 -14.13 -6.92
CA ASN A 70 -7.03 -15.36 -6.94
C ASN A 70 -6.60 -16.35 -5.84
N SER A 71 -5.28 -16.50 -5.64
CA SER A 71 -4.75 -17.33 -4.57
C SER A 71 -5.09 -16.80 -3.18
N LEU A 72 -4.97 -15.48 -2.95
CA LEU A 72 -5.24 -14.85 -1.66
C LEU A 72 -6.73 -14.83 -1.32
N MET A 73 -7.57 -14.72 -2.34
CA MET A 73 -9.03 -14.76 -2.21
C MET A 73 -9.56 -16.19 -2.17
N PHE A 74 -8.71 -17.22 -2.26
CA PHE A 74 -9.11 -18.63 -2.33
C PHE A 74 -10.17 -18.92 -3.42
N GLY A 75 -10.08 -18.24 -4.56
CA GLY A 75 -11.08 -18.35 -5.63
C GLY A 75 -12.38 -17.59 -5.41
N LEU A 76 -12.47 -16.76 -4.35
CA LEU A 76 -13.59 -15.85 -4.15
C LEU A 76 -13.47 -14.68 -5.12
N GLU A 77 -14.44 -14.55 -6.02
CA GLU A 77 -14.56 -13.44 -6.95
C GLU A 77 -15.74 -12.57 -6.50
N PRO A 78 -15.48 -11.47 -5.76
CA PRO A 78 -16.56 -10.65 -5.23
C PRO A 78 -17.18 -9.83 -6.37
N ASP A 79 -18.50 -9.94 -6.54
CA ASP A 79 -19.29 -9.17 -7.50
C ASP A 79 -19.45 -7.73 -7.00
N ILE A 80 -18.38 -6.94 -7.11
CA ILE A 80 -18.31 -5.56 -6.66
C ILE A 80 -17.99 -4.67 -7.85
N ASP A 81 -18.92 -3.81 -8.23
CA ASP A 81 -18.65 -2.74 -9.19
C ASP A 81 -17.85 -1.62 -8.49
N LEU A 82 -16.52 -1.70 -8.60
CA LEU A 82 -15.60 -0.70 -8.06
C LEU A 82 -15.83 0.71 -8.64
N SER A 83 -16.52 0.85 -9.77
CA SER A 83 -16.81 2.16 -10.37
C SER A 83 -17.89 2.94 -9.61
N GLN A 84 -18.75 2.24 -8.86
CA GLN A 84 -19.70 2.89 -7.96
C GLN A 84 -19.05 3.34 -6.66
N ILE A 85 -17.84 2.84 -6.35
CA ILE A 85 -17.16 3.16 -5.10
C ILE A 85 -16.53 4.54 -5.16
N LYS A 86 -17.01 5.42 -4.28
CA LYS A 86 -16.54 6.79 -4.17
C LYS A 86 -16.33 7.21 -2.72
N ASP A 87 -15.09 7.55 -2.40
CA ASP A 87 -14.77 8.21 -1.14
C ASP A 87 -15.09 9.71 -1.20
N ASP A 88 -15.78 10.23 -0.19
CA ASP A 88 -15.94 11.67 0.03
C ASP A 88 -14.82 12.19 0.93
N MET A 89 -13.65 12.44 0.33
CA MET A 89 -12.48 12.99 1.03
C MET A 89 -12.72 14.40 1.61
N THR A 90 -13.86 15.04 1.34
CA THR A 90 -14.22 16.33 1.96
C THR A 90 -14.99 16.16 3.26
N ASN A 91 -15.48 14.95 3.54
CA ASN A 91 -16.15 14.62 4.77
C ASN A 91 -15.15 14.43 5.92
N ASN A 92 -15.21 15.32 6.91
CA ASN A 92 -14.40 15.27 8.13
C ASN A 92 -15.25 14.91 9.37
N ASP A 93 -16.43 14.33 9.18
CA ASP A 93 -17.27 13.87 10.27
C ASP A 93 -16.55 12.76 11.06
N ASN A 94 -16.63 12.85 12.38
CA ASN A 94 -15.89 11.97 13.26
C ASN A 94 -16.44 10.53 13.14
N GLY A 95 -15.63 9.61 12.63
CA GLY A 95 -16.03 8.22 12.39
C GLY A 95 -16.58 7.94 10.99
N TYR A 96 -16.50 8.91 10.06
CA TYR A 96 -16.80 8.64 8.66
C TYR A 96 -15.81 7.64 8.06
N SER A 97 -16.36 6.71 7.27
CA SER A 97 -15.63 5.77 6.44
C SER A 97 -16.47 5.50 5.20
N PHE A 98 -15.88 5.57 4.01
CA PHE A 98 -16.58 5.27 2.74
C PHE A 98 -17.21 3.87 2.78
N VAL A 99 -16.57 2.92 3.47
CA VAL A 99 -17.06 1.55 3.63
C VAL A 99 -18.41 1.48 4.36
N THR A 100 -18.70 2.45 5.22
CA THR A 100 -19.95 2.55 5.98
C THR A 100 -20.97 3.50 5.35
N ASP A 101 -20.62 4.15 4.24
CA ASP A 101 -21.52 5.06 3.55
C ASP A 101 -22.69 4.25 2.96
N PRO A 102 -23.96 4.60 3.26
CA PRO A 102 -25.12 3.88 2.73
C PRO A 102 -25.19 3.83 1.21
N LYS A 103 -24.47 4.72 0.51
CA LYS A 103 -24.38 4.74 -0.95
C LYS A 103 -23.45 3.64 -1.48
N GLU A 104 -22.49 3.25 -0.66
CA GLU A 104 -21.52 2.21 -0.93
C GLU A 104 -22.15 0.87 -0.52
N GLN A 105 -22.69 0.11 -1.47
CA GLN A 105 -23.23 -1.24 -1.22
C GLN A 105 -22.10 -2.28 -1.01
N ILE A 106 -21.14 -1.94 -0.15
CA ILE A 106 -20.02 -2.81 0.20
C ILE A 106 -20.46 -3.65 1.40
N ASP A 107 -21.11 -4.79 1.13
CA ASP A 107 -21.39 -5.76 2.19
C ASP A 107 -20.11 -6.51 2.54
N ILE A 108 -19.41 -6.06 3.59
CA ILE A 108 -18.21 -6.73 4.13
C ILE A 108 -18.58 -7.94 5.01
N SER A 109 -19.77 -8.51 4.87
CA SER A 109 -20.11 -9.74 5.58
C SER A 109 -19.18 -10.88 5.14
N LEU A 110 -18.05 -11.00 5.84
CA LEU A 110 -17.22 -12.21 5.82
C LEU A 110 -18.20 -13.38 6.00
N PRO A 111 -18.18 -14.40 5.13
CA PRO A 111 -19.01 -15.57 5.31
C PRO A 111 -18.67 -16.13 6.70
N GLY A 112 -19.64 -16.00 7.62
CA GLY A 112 -19.49 -16.51 8.98
C GLY A 112 -19.10 -17.98 8.91
N PRO A 113 -18.21 -18.45 9.81
CA PRO A 113 -17.75 -19.83 9.77
C PRO A 113 -18.96 -20.78 9.76
N PRO A 114 -18.95 -21.83 8.92
CA PRO A 114 -20.08 -22.75 8.82
C PRO A 114 -20.29 -23.43 10.17
N HIS A 115 -21.41 -23.10 10.81
CA HIS A 115 -22.01 -23.81 11.94
C HIS A 115 -21.10 -24.13 13.13
N ALA A 116 -20.78 -23.12 13.94
CA ALA A 116 -20.62 -23.36 15.38
C ALA A 116 -22.00 -23.25 16.05
N ARG A 117 -22.59 -24.40 16.41
CA ARG A 117 -23.83 -24.47 17.19
C ARG A 117 -23.65 -23.70 18.50
N LEU A 118 -24.31 -22.57 18.65
CA LEU A 118 -24.50 -21.92 19.94
C LEU A 118 -25.52 -22.74 20.75
N HIS A 119 -25.04 -23.62 21.62
CA HIS A 119 -25.79 -23.95 22.82
C HIS A 119 -25.69 -22.78 23.79
N SER A 120 -26.79 -22.06 23.97
CA SER A 120 -27.08 -21.24 25.15
C SER A 120 -28.25 -21.91 25.88
N PRO A 121 -28.49 -21.75 27.20
CA PRO A 121 -27.91 -20.75 28.10
C PRO A 121 -27.46 -21.28 29.48
N ALA A 122 -26.60 -20.52 30.16
CA ALA A 122 -26.67 -20.45 31.62
C ALA A 122 -26.51 -18.99 32.05
N ARG A 123 -27.65 -18.41 32.47
CA ARG A 123 -27.73 -17.16 33.21
C ARG A 123 -26.85 -17.28 34.46
N VAL A 124 -25.91 -16.35 34.65
CA VAL A 124 -25.33 -16.09 35.97
C VAL A 124 -25.77 -14.69 36.38
N SER A 125 -26.67 -14.66 37.36
CA SER A 125 -27.12 -13.46 38.05
C SER A 125 -25.98 -12.96 38.96
N PHE A 126 -25.64 -11.67 38.88
CA PHE A 126 -24.88 -11.01 39.94
C PHE A 126 -25.87 -10.43 40.96
N ALA A 127 -25.81 -10.95 42.19
CA ALA A 127 -26.39 -10.30 43.35
C ALA A 127 -25.44 -9.21 43.87
N ARG A 128 -26.11 -8.18 44.38
CA ARG A 128 -25.68 -6.85 44.86
C ARG A 128 -24.42 -6.78 45.70
#